data_AF-A0A4Q2UA60-F1
#
_entry.id   AF-A0A4Q2UA60-F1
#
_cell.length_a   1.000
_cell.length_b   1.000
_cell.length_c   1.000
_cell.angle_alpha   90.00
_cell.angle_beta   90.00
_cell.angle_gamma   90.00
#
_symmetry.space_group_name_H-M   'P 1'
#
loop_
_entity.id
_entity.type
_entity.pdbx_description
1 polymer ?
#
loop_
_entity_poly.entity_id
_entity_poly.type
_entity_poly.pdbx_seq_one_letter_code
_entity_poly.pdbx_strand_id
1 'polypeptide(L)'
;MFMPNVPVGQPVPGFSEKDLIKRSASSVPEPARRLTEVAKLIDISKCIGCKACQSACIEWNDTHPEMESFQGTYMNPHDLTPNMFTLMRFNEWTNPETDKLEWLIRKDGCMHCSDPGCLKACPAPGAIVQYSNGIVDFVHDNCIGCGYCVKGCPFNIPRISQTDHKAYKCTLCSDRVAVGQGPACAKACPTHAISFGTKDEMKAEAADRVKDLNSRGYKNAGLYDPPGVGGTHVMYVLQHADKPHIYNDLPDDPKISSLVQAWKGAGKFAGLALIGFAAVASAAHAVFAGQNKVTKHDEEEGEALTGKDA
;
A
#
# COMPACT_ATOMS: atom_id res chain seq x y z
N MET A 1 -45.90 -9.31 -21.16
CA MET A 1 -44.98 -10.46 -21.33
C MET A 1 -43.77 -10.19 -20.44
N PHE A 2 -43.74 -10.76 -19.24
CA PHE A 2 -42.60 -10.63 -18.34
C PHE A 2 -41.45 -11.44 -18.95
N MET A 3 -40.37 -10.77 -19.34
CA MET A 3 -39.12 -11.46 -19.65
C MET A 3 -38.63 -12.11 -18.35
N PRO A 4 -38.43 -13.44 -18.29
CA PRO A 4 -37.80 -14.05 -17.13
C PRO A 4 -36.40 -13.46 -16.97
N ASN A 5 -35.98 -13.24 -15.72
CA ASN A 5 -34.61 -12.83 -15.40
C ASN A 5 -33.64 -13.79 -16.10
N VAL A 6 -32.73 -13.23 -16.90
CA VAL A 6 -31.63 -13.98 -17.49
C VAL A 6 -30.89 -14.67 -16.34
N PRO A 7 -30.67 -16.00 -16.39
CA PRO A 7 -29.84 -16.67 -15.39
C PRO A 7 -28.51 -15.93 -15.31
N VAL A 8 -28.11 -15.53 -14.10
CA VAL A 8 -26.80 -14.93 -13.88
C VAL A 8 -25.79 -15.89 -14.50
N GLY A 9 -25.15 -15.47 -15.59
CA GLY A 9 -24.13 -16.28 -16.25
C GLY A 9 -23.13 -16.76 -15.21
N GLN A 10 -22.50 -17.91 -15.45
CA GLN A 10 -21.51 -18.46 -14.53
C GLN A 10 -20.57 -17.35 -14.05
N PRO A 11 -20.28 -17.26 -12.75
CA PRO A 11 -19.40 -16.22 -12.23
C PRO A 11 -18.11 -16.25 -13.04
N VAL A 12 -17.85 -15.15 -13.75
CA VAL A 12 -16.57 -14.94 -14.44
C VAL A 12 -15.50 -15.15 -13.38
N PRO A 13 -14.49 -16.03 -13.59
CA PRO A 13 -13.57 -16.35 -12.53
C PRO A 13 -12.84 -15.07 -12.11
N GLY A 14 -13.13 -14.60 -10.89
CA GLY A 14 -12.37 -13.53 -10.26
C GLY A 14 -10.90 -13.93 -10.13
N PHE A 15 -10.06 -13.00 -9.64
CA PHE A 15 -8.71 -13.40 -9.28
C PHE A 15 -8.73 -14.53 -8.26
N SER A 16 -7.78 -15.44 -8.40
CA SER A 16 -7.67 -16.65 -7.59
C SER A 16 -6.26 -16.81 -7.05
N GLU A 17 -6.09 -17.78 -6.16
CA GLU A 17 -4.80 -18.25 -5.66
C GLU A 17 -3.77 -18.54 -6.78
N LYS A 18 -4.23 -18.98 -7.96
CA LYS A 18 -3.38 -19.28 -9.13
C LYS A 18 -2.74 -18.04 -9.78
N ASP A 19 -3.23 -16.86 -9.43
CA ASP A 19 -2.78 -15.58 -9.98
C ASP A 19 -1.79 -14.87 -9.06
N LEU A 20 -1.53 -15.40 -7.87
CA LEU A 20 -0.72 -14.74 -6.85
C LEU A 20 0.78 -14.90 -7.10
N ILE A 21 1.52 -13.80 -6.98
CA ILE A 21 2.99 -13.78 -7.01
C ILE A 21 3.62 -13.46 -5.65
N LYS A 22 2.89 -12.77 -4.76
CA LYS A 22 3.35 -12.51 -3.39
C LYS A 22 2.18 -12.57 -2.41
N ARG A 23 2.49 -12.94 -1.18
CA ARG A 23 1.57 -12.97 -0.04
C ARG A 23 2.28 -12.53 1.23
N SER A 24 1.59 -11.78 2.09
CA SER A 24 2.15 -11.40 3.38
C SER A 24 2.42 -12.62 4.27
N ALA A 25 3.53 -12.57 5.01
CA ALA A 25 3.95 -13.53 6.04
C ALA A 25 3.96 -15.02 5.66
N SER A 26 3.88 -15.36 4.37
CA SER A 26 3.84 -16.73 3.86
C SER A 26 4.33 -16.77 2.42
N SER A 27 4.76 -17.96 1.95
CA SER A 27 5.15 -18.16 0.55
C SER A 27 3.93 -18.46 -0.31
N VAL A 28 4.04 -18.17 -1.61
CA VAL A 28 3.12 -18.67 -2.62
C VAL A 28 3.89 -19.58 -3.58
N PRO A 29 3.27 -20.67 -4.06
CA PRO A 29 3.79 -21.38 -5.22
C PRO A 29 3.89 -20.45 -6.42
N GLU A 30 4.71 -20.81 -7.42
CA GLU A 30 4.71 -20.09 -8.70
C GLU A 30 3.27 -20.03 -9.27
N PRO A 31 2.82 -18.86 -9.76
CA PRO A 31 1.48 -18.70 -10.26
C PRO A 31 1.26 -19.60 -11.48
N ALA A 32 0.15 -20.34 -11.48
CA ALA A 32 -0.24 -21.15 -12.63
C ALA A 32 -0.71 -20.28 -13.81
N ARG A 33 -1.12 -19.02 -13.56
CA ARG A 33 -1.50 -18.05 -14.60
C ARG A 33 -0.74 -16.73 -14.41
N ARG A 34 0.09 -16.39 -15.40
CA ARG A 34 0.72 -15.07 -15.50
C ARG A 34 -0.13 -14.16 -16.38
N LEU A 35 -0.77 -13.19 -15.74
CA LEU A 35 -1.59 -12.18 -16.40
C LEU A 35 -0.71 -11.03 -16.90
N THR A 36 -1.17 -10.33 -17.94
CA THR A 36 -0.52 -9.12 -18.42
C THR A 36 -0.56 -8.04 -17.35
N GLU A 37 0.58 -7.39 -17.09
CA GLU A 37 0.64 -6.27 -16.15
C GLU A 37 -0.25 -5.12 -16.63
N VAL A 38 -1.07 -4.60 -15.73
CA VAL A 38 -1.95 -3.45 -15.99
C VAL A 38 -1.48 -2.24 -15.22
N ALA A 39 -1.76 -1.03 -15.72
CA ALA A 39 -1.48 0.18 -14.98
C ALA A 39 -2.56 1.23 -15.19
N LYS A 40 -2.66 2.13 -14.21
CA LYS A 40 -3.42 3.37 -14.31
C LYS A 40 -2.44 4.54 -14.48
N LEU A 41 -2.51 5.24 -15.60
CA LEU A 41 -1.75 6.47 -15.81
C LEU A 41 -2.60 7.68 -15.41
N ILE A 42 -2.05 8.57 -14.60
CA ILE A 42 -2.69 9.81 -14.18
C ILE A 42 -1.87 10.98 -14.73
N ASP A 43 -2.35 11.57 -15.82
CA ASP A 43 -1.79 12.79 -16.38
C ASP A 43 -2.32 14.02 -15.62
N ILE A 44 -1.48 14.55 -14.72
CA ILE A 44 -1.85 15.70 -13.89
C ILE A 44 -2.07 16.95 -14.74
N SER A 45 -1.41 17.07 -15.89
CA SER A 45 -1.54 18.23 -16.77
C SER A 45 -2.90 18.33 -17.48
N LYS A 46 -3.71 17.26 -17.45
CA LYS A 46 -5.10 17.24 -17.93
C LYS A 46 -6.12 17.28 -16.79
N CYS A 47 -5.68 17.20 -15.54
CA CYS A 47 -6.57 17.14 -14.39
C CYS A 47 -7.18 18.51 -14.12
N ILE A 48 -8.51 18.53 -13.97
CA ILE A 48 -9.28 19.75 -13.67
C ILE A 48 -9.85 19.78 -12.25
N GLY A 49 -9.43 18.85 -11.38
CA GLY A 49 -9.89 18.83 -9.99
C GLY A 49 -11.37 18.58 -9.75
N CYS A 50 -12.12 18.07 -10.73
CA CYS A 50 -13.58 17.89 -10.66
C CYS A 50 -14.08 16.89 -9.59
N LYS A 51 -13.18 16.11 -8.98
CA LYS A 51 -13.48 15.05 -8.00
C LYS A 51 -14.41 13.93 -8.48
N ALA A 52 -14.75 13.84 -9.77
CA ALA A 52 -15.55 12.74 -10.33
C ALA A 52 -14.94 11.35 -10.02
N CYS A 53 -13.61 11.26 -9.98
CA CYS A 53 -12.90 10.04 -9.60
C CYS A 53 -13.09 9.64 -8.13
N GLN A 54 -13.37 10.58 -7.22
CA GLN A 54 -13.75 10.28 -5.84
C GLN A 54 -15.17 9.71 -5.81
N SER A 55 -16.15 10.43 -6.39
CA SER A 55 -17.55 10.01 -6.43
C SER A 55 -17.74 8.63 -7.06
N ALA A 56 -17.09 8.36 -8.20
CA ALA A 56 -17.16 7.05 -8.85
C ALA A 56 -16.45 5.94 -8.05
N CYS A 57 -15.43 6.28 -7.25
CA CYS A 57 -14.79 5.31 -6.37
C CYS A 57 -15.71 4.94 -5.20
N ILE A 58 -16.36 5.95 -4.61
CA ILE A 58 -17.32 5.78 -3.52
C ILE A 58 -18.51 4.94 -3.98
N GLU A 59 -19.12 5.31 -5.11
CA GLU A 59 -20.28 4.63 -5.68
C GLU A 59 -19.97 3.17 -6.03
N TRP A 60 -18.86 2.91 -6.72
CA TRP A 60 -18.53 1.54 -7.11
C TRP A 60 -18.19 0.63 -5.93
N ASN A 61 -17.43 1.15 -4.95
CA ASN A 61 -16.99 0.35 -3.79
C ASN A 61 -18.01 0.38 -2.64
N ASP A 62 -19.18 0.99 -2.85
CA ASP A 62 -20.25 1.14 -1.87
C ASP A 62 -19.75 1.69 -0.51
N THR A 63 -18.85 2.68 -0.56
CA THR A 63 -18.31 3.31 0.64
C THR A 63 -19.15 4.49 1.08
N HIS A 64 -19.11 4.79 2.38
CA HIS A 64 -19.91 5.85 2.98
C HIS A 64 -18.98 6.78 3.79
N PRO A 65 -18.21 7.66 3.12
CA PRO A 65 -17.33 8.60 3.81
C PRO A 65 -18.15 9.61 4.62
N GLU A 66 -17.61 10.03 5.76
CA GLU A 66 -18.23 11.09 6.57
C GLU A 66 -18.18 12.45 5.86
N MET A 67 -19.16 13.30 6.15
CA MET A 67 -19.16 14.68 5.67
C MET A 67 -18.27 15.53 6.57
N GLU A 68 -17.19 16.07 6.01
CA GLU A 68 -16.25 16.95 6.71
C GLU A 68 -16.58 18.43 6.48
N SER A 69 -16.14 19.27 7.40
CA SER A 69 -16.25 20.73 7.27
C SER A 69 -15.19 21.30 6.32
N PHE A 70 -15.51 22.45 5.72
CA PHE A 70 -14.55 23.23 4.93
C PHE A 70 -13.50 23.86 5.86
N GLN A 71 -12.22 23.65 5.55
CA GLN A 71 -11.09 24.17 6.34
C GLN A 71 -10.23 25.17 5.57
N GLY A 72 -10.81 25.91 4.62
CA GLY A 72 -10.09 26.92 3.83
C GLY A 72 -9.38 26.36 2.58
N THR A 73 -9.63 25.09 2.22
CA THR A 73 -9.08 24.46 1.02
C THR A 73 -10.17 23.70 0.26
N TYR A 74 -10.01 23.59 -1.06
CA TYR A 74 -10.87 22.77 -1.91
C TYR A 74 -10.65 21.26 -1.66
N MET A 75 -9.59 20.86 -0.97
CA MET A 75 -9.37 19.47 -0.56
C MET A 75 -10.42 19.06 0.49
N ASN A 76 -11.23 18.07 0.14
CA ASN A 76 -12.23 17.47 1.02
C ASN A 76 -12.66 16.10 0.43
N PRO A 77 -12.60 15.00 1.20
CA PRO A 77 -12.06 14.89 2.57
C PRO A 77 -10.59 15.32 2.68
N HIS A 78 -10.15 15.67 3.89
CA HIS A 78 -8.82 16.22 4.16
C HIS A 78 -7.70 15.18 4.02
N ASP A 79 -8.03 13.89 4.16
CA ASP A 79 -7.11 12.79 3.91
C ASP A 79 -7.85 11.53 3.45
N LEU A 80 -7.10 10.50 3.05
CA LEU A 80 -7.65 9.16 2.87
C LEU A 80 -8.27 8.68 4.18
N THR A 81 -9.36 7.93 4.08
CA THR A 81 -10.01 7.27 5.22
C THR A 81 -10.33 5.82 4.85
N PRO A 82 -10.75 5.00 5.81
CA PRO A 82 -11.25 3.65 5.52
C PRO A 82 -12.46 3.62 4.58
N ASN A 83 -13.13 4.76 4.33
CA ASN A 83 -14.25 4.90 3.39
C ASN A 83 -13.93 5.83 2.19
N MET A 84 -12.70 6.36 2.11
CA MET A 84 -12.23 7.26 1.07
C MET A 84 -10.91 6.76 0.50
N PHE A 85 -10.99 5.88 -0.50
CA PHE A 85 -9.83 5.16 -1.07
C PHE A 85 -8.96 6.00 -2.01
N THR A 86 -9.45 7.17 -2.42
CA THR A 86 -8.75 8.10 -3.27
C THR A 86 -9.26 9.51 -3.00
N LEU A 87 -8.40 10.52 -3.10
CA LEU A 87 -8.80 11.92 -2.96
C LEU A 87 -8.07 12.80 -3.97
N MET A 88 -8.63 13.98 -4.24
CA MET A 88 -7.96 15.05 -4.96
C MET A 88 -7.22 15.93 -3.97
N ARG A 89 -5.91 16.04 -4.13
CA ARG A 89 -5.03 16.96 -3.40
C ARG A 89 -4.78 18.18 -4.26
N PHE A 90 -4.88 19.36 -3.67
CA PHE A 90 -4.75 20.65 -4.33
C PHE A 90 -3.61 21.41 -3.69
N ASN A 91 -2.64 21.87 -4.49
CA ASN A 91 -1.56 22.72 -4.01
C ASN A 91 -1.43 23.96 -4.88
N GLU A 92 -1.50 25.13 -4.25
CA GLU A 92 -1.20 26.41 -4.90
C GLU A 92 0.30 26.67 -4.76
N TRP A 93 1.01 26.69 -5.88
CA TRP A 93 2.47 26.82 -5.90
C TRP A 93 2.87 27.97 -6.81
N THR A 94 3.56 28.96 -6.27
CA THR A 94 4.19 30.02 -7.07
C THR A 94 5.51 29.51 -7.60
N ASN A 95 5.59 29.33 -8.91
CA ASN A 95 6.80 28.87 -9.57
C ASN A 95 7.92 29.92 -9.42
N PRO A 96 9.02 29.62 -8.71
CA PRO A 96 10.08 30.60 -8.43
C PRO A 96 10.86 31.01 -9.68
N GLU A 97 10.81 30.23 -10.75
CA GLU A 97 11.52 30.52 -12.00
C GLU A 97 10.71 31.46 -12.91
N THR A 98 9.38 31.42 -12.83
CA THR A 98 8.49 32.20 -13.71
C THR A 98 7.64 33.24 -12.99
N ASP A 99 7.63 33.24 -11.66
CA ASP A 99 6.75 34.06 -10.80
C ASP A 99 5.26 33.93 -11.15
N LYS A 100 4.85 32.71 -11.54
CA LYS A 100 3.46 32.41 -11.91
C LYS A 100 2.86 31.47 -10.89
N LEU A 101 1.61 31.75 -10.51
CA LEU A 101 0.80 30.83 -9.74
C LEU A 101 0.44 29.61 -10.60
N GLU A 102 0.78 28.43 -10.10
CA GLU A 102 0.36 27.16 -10.66
C GLU A 102 -0.52 26.43 -9.65
N TRP A 103 -1.69 25.96 -10.11
CA TRP A 103 -2.57 25.15 -9.29
C TRP A 103 -2.34 23.67 -9.61
N LEU A 104 -1.59 22.99 -8.75
CA LEU A 104 -1.15 21.62 -8.94
C LEU A 104 -2.14 20.67 -8.29
N ILE A 105 -2.86 19.91 -9.12
CA ILE A 105 -4.00 19.09 -8.69
C ILE A 105 -3.70 17.62 -8.92
N ARG A 106 -3.52 16.86 -7.85
CA ARG A 106 -3.13 15.44 -7.93
C ARG A 106 -4.20 14.54 -7.34
N LYS A 107 -4.58 13.50 -8.09
CA LYS A 107 -5.35 12.37 -7.54
C LYS A 107 -4.43 11.48 -6.72
N ASP A 108 -4.69 11.33 -5.42
CA ASP A 108 -3.93 10.50 -4.50
C ASP A 108 -4.65 9.18 -4.16
N GLY A 109 -3.86 8.16 -3.81
CA GLY A 109 -4.35 6.82 -3.50
C GLY A 109 -3.25 5.75 -3.64
N CYS A 110 -3.63 4.47 -3.56
CA CYS A 110 -2.65 3.39 -3.65
C CYS A 110 -1.88 3.40 -4.97
N MET A 111 -0.56 3.29 -4.89
CA MET A 111 0.34 3.22 -6.04
C MET A 111 0.45 1.81 -6.64
N HIS A 112 -0.07 0.77 -5.97
CA HIS A 112 0.07 -0.64 -6.35
C HIS A 112 1.52 -0.97 -6.76
N CYS A 113 2.45 -0.77 -5.83
CA CYS A 113 3.88 -0.89 -6.08
C CYS A 113 4.26 -2.32 -6.50
N SER A 114 5.22 -2.47 -7.42
CA SER A 114 5.77 -3.78 -7.80
C SER A 114 6.45 -4.46 -6.61
N ASP A 115 7.07 -3.66 -5.72
CA ASP A 115 7.63 -4.08 -4.44
C ASP A 115 6.90 -3.42 -3.25
N PRO A 116 5.72 -3.96 -2.86
CA PRO A 116 4.84 -3.32 -1.89
C PRO A 116 5.37 -3.40 -0.45
N GLY A 117 5.77 -2.26 0.10
CA GLY A 117 6.19 -2.14 1.50
C GLY A 117 5.10 -2.51 2.52
N CYS A 118 3.83 -2.28 2.19
CA CYS A 118 2.70 -2.70 3.03
C CYS A 118 2.62 -4.23 3.17
N LEU A 119 2.85 -4.98 2.07
CA LEU A 119 2.89 -6.45 2.07
C LEU A 119 4.07 -6.96 2.89
N LYS A 120 5.27 -6.40 2.70
CA LYS A 120 6.47 -6.78 3.44
C LYS A 120 6.34 -6.55 4.95
N ALA A 121 5.71 -5.46 5.36
CA ALA A 121 5.55 -5.13 6.77
C ALA A 121 4.46 -5.99 7.46
N CYS A 122 3.47 -6.48 6.70
CA CYS A 122 2.32 -7.18 7.25
C CYS A 122 2.71 -8.54 7.88
N PRO A 123 2.37 -8.77 9.17
CA PRO A 123 2.70 -10.00 9.87
C PRO A 123 1.63 -11.09 9.70
N ALA A 124 0.44 -10.75 9.20
CA ALA A 124 -0.67 -11.68 9.05
C ALA A 124 -0.57 -12.46 7.73
N PRO A 125 -0.51 -13.81 7.76
CA PRO A 125 -0.46 -14.62 6.55
C PRO A 125 -1.66 -14.34 5.63
N GLY A 126 -1.42 -13.98 4.38
CA GLY A 126 -2.52 -13.84 3.41
C GLY A 126 -3.35 -12.57 3.51
N ALA A 127 -3.10 -11.67 4.46
CA ALA A 127 -3.85 -10.41 4.58
C ALA A 127 -3.59 -9.42 3.45
N ILE A 128 -2.40 -9.48 2.83
CA ILE A 128 -2.05 -8.65 1.68
C ILE A 128 -1.48 -9.56 0.60
N VAL A 129 -1.99 -9.42 -0.62
CA VAL A 129 -1.61 -10.23 -1.76
C VAL A 129 -1.19 -9.35 -2.93
N GLN A 130 -0.34 -9.88 -3.81
CA GLN A 130 -0.03 -9.27 -5.10
C GLN A 130 -0.34 -10.28 -6.20
N TYR A 131 -1.20 -9.88 -7.13
CA TYR A 131 -1.53 -10.65 -8.33
C TYR A 131 -0.47 -10.45 -9.42
N SER A 132 -0.40 -11.40 -10.36
CA SER A 132 0.58 -11.41 -11.45
C SER A 132 0.43 -10.25 -12.43
N ASN A 133 -0.75 -9.62 -12.51
CA ASN A 133 -0.96 -8.38 -13.26
C ASN A 133 -0.51 -7.11 -12.51
N GLY A 134 0.02 -7.25 -11.29
CA GLY A 134 0.57 -6.17 -10.46
C GLY A 134 -0.38 -5.57 -9.43
N ILE A 135 -1.65 -5.97 -9.40
CA ILE A 135 -2.59 -5.47 -8.40
C ILE A 135 -2.19 -5.98 -7.01
N VAL A 136 -1.88 -5.04 -6.11
CA VAL A 136 -1.76 -5.29 -4.66
C VAL A 136 -3.11 -5.12 -3.99
N ASP A 137 -3.63 -6.15 -3.32
CA ASP A 137 -4.96 -6.14 -2.70
C ASP A 137 -4.96 -6.65 -1.25
N PHE A 138 -6.00 -6.28 -0.49
CA PHE A 138 -6.15 -6.66 0.92
C PHE A 138 -7.25 -7.71 1.09
N VAL A 139 -6.88 -8.86 1.66
CA VAL A 139 -7.81 -9.92 2.01
C VAL A 139 -8.25 -9.70 3.44
N HIS A 140 -9.40 -9.04 3.58
CA HIS A 140 -9.93 -8.53 4.84
C HIS A 140 -10.12 -9.63 5.91
N ASP A 141 -10.40 -10.88 5.52
CA ASP A 141 -10.61 -11.99 6.47
C ASP A 141 -9.34 -12.38 7.24
N ASN A 142 -8.18 -12.14 6.65
CA ASN A 142 -6.88 -12.42 7.28
C ASN A 142 -6.32 -11.19 8.02
N CYS A 143 -6.99 -10.03 7.93
CA CYS A 143 -6.51 -8.79 8.51
C CYS A 143 -6.71 -8.78 10.03
N ILE A 144 -5.63 -8.50 10.78
CA ILE A 144 -5.64 -8.43 12.25
C ILE A 144 -5.58 -6.99 12.80
N GLY A 145 -5.73 -5.97 11.96
CA GLY A 145 -5.78 -4.57 12.40
C GLY A 145 -4.51 -3.95 12.96
N CYS A 146 -3.35 -4.64 12.91
CA CYS A 146 -2.12 -4.18 13.57
C CYS A 146 -1.51 -2.86 13.06
N GLY A 147 -1.94 -2.32 11.91
CA GLY A 147 -1.44 -1.03 11.39
C GLY A 147 -0.04 -1.04 10.77
N TYR A 148 0.69 -2.17 10.75
CA TYR A 148 2.05 -2.23 10.18
C TYR A 148 2.10 -1.89 8.68
N CYS A 149 1.02 -2.17 7.95
CA CYS A 149 0.88 -1.81 6.55
C CYS A 149 0.92 -0.29 6.32
N VAL A 150 0.45 0.52 7.28
CA VAL A 150 0.51 1.99 7.23
C VAL A 150 1.96 2.45 7.30
N LYS A 151 2.71 1.98 8.30
CA LYS A 151 4.14 2.33 8.49
C LYS A 151 5.06 1.74 7.41
N GLY A 152 4.67 0.61 6.83
CA GLY A 152 5.41 -0.02 5.74
C GLY A 152 5.20 0.65 4.38
N CYS A 153 4.14 1.46 4.21
CA CYS A 153 3.83 2.10 2.94
C CYS A 153 4.63 3.41 2.77
N PRO A 154 5.52 3.52 1.75
CA PRO A 154 6.28 4.76 1.52
C PRO A 154 5.41 5.97 1.14
N PHE A 155 4.16 5.72 0.75
CA PHE A 155 3.18 6.72 0.32
C PHE A 155 2.10 6.99 1.37
N ASN A 156 2.20 6.38 2.57
CA ASN A 156 1.21 6.52 3.65
C ASN A 156 -0.25 6.31 3.21
N ILE A 157 -0.54 5.22 2.49
CA ILE A 157 -1.86 4.98 1.88
C ILE A 157 -2.85 4.19 2.77
N PRO A 158 -2.48 3.06 3.39
CA PRO A 158 -3.46 2.26 4.12
C PRO A 158 -4.11 3.07 5.26
N ARG A 159 -5.40 2.86 5.48
CA ARG A 159 -6.15 3.44 6.61
C ARG A 159 -6.81 2.33 7.39
N ILE A 160 -6.78 2.41 8.72
CA ILE A 160 -7.36 1.39 9.61
C ILE A 160 -8.74 1.86 10.04
N SER A 161 -9.75 1.04 9.77
CA SER A 161 -11.11 1.23 10.26
C SER A 161 -11.18 1.01 11.76
N GLN A 162 -11.82 1.93 12.47
CA GLN A 162 -12.06 1.80 13.91
C GLN A 162 -13.30 0.92 14.21
N THR A 163 -14.09 0.60 13.19
CA THR A 163 -15.35 -0.15 13.34
C THR A 163 -15.11 -1.66 13.29
N ASP A 164 -14.32 -2.13 12.34
CA ASP A 164 -14.06 -3.56 12.10
C ASP A 164 -12.57 -3.92 12.28
N HIS A 165 -11.73 -2.94 12.62
CA HIS A 165 -10.28 -3.10 12.80
C HIS A 165 -9.57 -3.69 11.58
N LYS A 166 -10.04 -3.40 10.37
CA LYS A 166 -9.38 -3.81 9.12
C LYS A 166 -8.73 -2.63 8.40
N ALA A 167 -7.69 -2.94 7.63
CA ALA A 167 -7.03 -1.97 6.78
C ALA A 167 -7.76 -1.87 5.44
N TYR A 168 -7.91 -0.65 4.92
CA TYR A 168 -8.55 -0.35 3.65
C TYR A 168 -7.69 0.58 2.80
N LYS A 169 -7.86 0.51 1.49
CA LYS A 169 -7.19 1.35 0.46
C LYS A 169 -7.82 1.10 -0.91
N CYS A 170 -7.39 1.85 -1.93
CA CYS A 170 -7.68 1.53 -3.32
C CYS A 170 -7.26 0.09 -3.69
N THR A 171 -8.16 -0.62 -4.37
CA THR A 171 -8.02 -2.02 -4.85
C THR A 171 -7.65 -2.10 -6.33
N LEU A 172 -7.43 -0.95 -6.99
CA LEU A 172 -7.42 -0.80 -8.45
C LEU A 172 -8.70 -1.32 -9.13
N CYS A 173 -9.82 -1.42 -8.40
CA CYS A 173 -11.04 -2.09 -8.85
C CYS A 173 -10.74 -3.51 -9.34
N SER A 174 -10.04 -4.29 -8.51
CA SER A 174 -9.62 -5.66 -8.82
C SER A 174 -10.77 -6.53 -9.31
N ASP A 175 -11.95 -6.36 -8.72
CA ASP A 175 -13.23 -6.94 -9.11
C ASP A 175 -13.64 -6.62 -10.56
N ARG A 176 -13.55 -5.35 -10.98
CA ARG A 176 -13.83 -4.91 -12.37
C ARG A 176 -12.79 -5.45 -13.34
N VAL A 177 -11.51 -5.35 -12.95
CA VAL A 177 -10.39 -5.75 -13.80
C VAL A 177 -10.41 -7.26 -14.04
N ALA A 178 -10.77 -8.06 -13.04
CA ALA A 178 -10.88 -9.51 -13.17
C ALA A 178 -11.90 -9.95 -14.25
N VAL A 179 -12.89 -9.11 -14.55
CA VAL A 179 -13.91 -9.37 -15.57
C VAL A 179 -13.73 -8.53 -16.84
N GLY A 180 -12.52 -7.99 -17.05
CA GLY A 180 -12.16 -7.27 -18.27
C GLY A 180 -12.65 -5.82 -18.35
N GLN A 181 -13.07 -5.23 -17.23
CA GLN A 181 -13.48 -3.82 -17.16
C GLN A 181 -12.38 -2.94 -16.54
N GLY A 182 -12.25 -1.70 -17.03
CA GLY A 182 -11.37 -0.71 -16.42
C GLY A 182 -11.91 -0.17 -15.09
N PRO A 183 -11.05 0.43 -14.23
CA PRO A 183 -11.45 1.00 -12.94
C PRO A 183 -12.50 2.11 -13.05
N ALA A 184 -13.40 2.20 -12.08
CA ALA A 184 -14.48 3.18 -12.06
C ALA A 184 -13.96 4.63 -12.18
N CYS A 185 -12.90 4.97 -11.43
CA CYS A 185 -12.28 6.29 -11.47
C CYS A 185 -11.66 6.65 -12.83
N ALA A 186 -11.18 5.68 -13.61
CA ALA A 186 -10.67 5.91 -14.96
C ALA A 186 -11.83 6.16 -15.93
N LYS A 187 -12.87 5.31 -15.87
CA LYS A 187 -14.08 5.44 -16.69
C LYS A 187 -14.82 6.77 -16.48
N ALA A 188 -14.82 7.28 -15.25
CA ALA A 188 -15.52 8.51 -14.89
C ALA A 188 -14.74 9.81 -15.19
N CYS A 189 -13.48 9.74 -15.61
CA CYS A 189 -12.65 10.94 -15.78
C CYS A 189 -13.06 11.73 -17.04
N PRO A 190 -13.61 12.96 -16.90
CA PRO A 190 -14.18 13.68 -18.04
C PRO A 190 -13.14 14.22 -19.02
N THR A 191 -11.90 14.45 -18.55
CA THR A 191 -10.81 14.99 -19.38
C THR A 191 -9.85 13.92 -19.86
N HIS A 192 -10.13 12.64 -19.58
CA HIS A 192 -9.19 11.55 -19.83
C HIS A 192 -7.79 11.82 -19.23
N ALA A 193 -7.76 12.49 -18.07
CA ALA A 193 -6.55 12.62 -17.25
C ALA A 193 -6.18 11.28 -16.59
N ILE A 194 -7.09 10.32 -16.53
CA ILE A 194 -6.86 9.00 -15.98
C ILE A 194 -7.08 7.98 -17.09
N SER A 195 -6.00 7.34 -17.52
CA SER A 195 -6.00 6.24 -18.51
C SER A 195 -5.74 4.92 -17.80
N PHE A 196 -6.23 3.82 -18.37
CA PHE A 196 -6.00 2.48 -17.85
C PHE A 196 -5.83 1.49 -19.01
N GLY A 197 -4.82 0.63 -18.91
CA GLY A 197 -4.48 -0.36 -19.93
C GLY A 197 -3.36 -1.26 -19.46
N THR A 198 -2.64 -1.87 -20.40
CA THR A 198 -1.41 -2.59 -20.04
C THR A 198 -0.35 -1.60 -19.57
N LYS A 199 0.56 -2.05 -18.69
CA LYS A 199 1.60 -1.17 -18.15
C LYS A 199 2.50 -0.60 -19.24
N ASP A 200 2.81 -1.39 -20.26
CA ASP A 200 3.65 -0.97 -21.39
C ASP A 200 2.96 0.11 -22.25
N GLU A 201 1.67 -0.06 -22.56
CA GLU A 201 0.88 0.96 -23.26
C GLU A 201 0.81 2.26 -22.46
N MET A 202 0.60 2.17 -21.14
CA MET A 202 0.56 3.35 -20.27
C MET A 202 1.92 4.06 -20.20
N LYS A 203 3.03 3.33 -20.26
CA LYS A 203 4.37 3.94 -20.35
C LYS A 203 4.59 4.61 -21.71
N ALA A 204 4.11 4.01 -22.79
CA ALA A 204 4.17 4.62 -24.12
C ALA A 204 3.33 5.92 -24.20
N GLU A 205 2.09 5.90 -23.71
CA GLU A 205 1.22 7.09 -23.62
C GLU A 205 1.86 8.19 -22.77
N ALA A 206 2.47 7.83 -21.63
CA ALA A 206 3.21 8.77 -20.81
C ALA A 206 4.40 9.40 -21.55
N ALA A 207 5.19 8.59 -22.28
CA ALA A 207 6.33 9.09 -23.03
C ALA A 207 5.93 10.11 -24.10
N ASP A 208 4.83 9.86 -24.82
CA ASP A 208 4.30 10.79 -25.81
C ASP A 208 3.74 12.06 -25.16
N ARG A 209 3.07 11.93 -24.02
CA ARG A 209 2.61 13.10 -23.26
C ARG A 209 3.77 13.95 -22.76
N VAL A 210 4.85 13.34 -22.27
CA VAL A 210 6.06 14.03 -21.83
C VAL A 210 6.71 14.79 -22.99
N LYS A 211 6.77 14.22 -24.20
CA LYS A 211 7.26 14.95 -25.39
C LYS A 211 6.39 16.17 -25.69
N ASP A 212 5.07 16.04 -25.65
CA ASP A 212 4.16 17.17 -25.86
C ASP A 212 4.35 18.27 -24.79
N LEU A 213 4.45 17.90 -23.51
CA LEU A 213 4.70 18.86 -22.42
C LEU A 213 6.04 19.59 -22.57
N ASN A 214 7.10 18.86 -22.94
CA ASN A 214 8.40 19.46 -23.22
C ASN A 214 8.32 20.46 -24.38
N SER A 215 7.56 20.17 -25.44
CA SER A 215 7.37 21.09 -26.57
C SER A 215 6.63 22.39 -26.18
N ARG A 216 5.86 22.36 -25.07
CA ARG A 216 5.14 23.52 -24.51
C ARG A 216 5.96 24.29 -23.48
N GLY A 217 7.22 23.91 -23.24
CA GLY A 217 8.14 24.61 -22.33
C GLY A 217 8.30 23.99 -20.94
N TYR A 218 7.61 22.87 -20.63
CA TYR A 218 7.82 22.14 -19.38
C TYR A 218 9.05 21.23 -19.48
N LYS A 219 10.24 21.81 -19.34
CA LYS A 219 11.54 21.13 -19.56
C LYS A 219 11.80 19.93 -18.64
N ASN A 220 11.16 19.92 -17.47
CA ASN A 220 11.30 18.85 -16.48
C ASN A 220 10.05 17.97 -16.42
N ALA A 221 9.23 17.96 -17.48
CA ALA A 221 8.10 17.05 -17.55
C ALA A 221 8.59 15.59 -17.60
N GLY A 222 7.90 14.70 -16.90
CA GLY A 222 8.36 13.31 -16.77
C GLY A 222 7.30 12.35 -16.25
N LEU A 223 7.60 11.06 -16.38
CA LEU A 223 6.83 9.97 -15.81
C LEU A 223 7.33 9.68 -14.40
N TYR A 224 6.42 9.78 -13.43
CA TYR A 224 6.65 9.32 -12.07
C TYR A 224 6.30 7.83 -11.96
N ASP A 225 7.33 6.99 -12.05
CA ASP A 225 7.31 5.53 -11.86
C ASP A 225 8.53 5.13 -10.98
N PRO A 226 8.43 5.30 -9.65
CA PRO A 226 9.61 5.35 -8.79
C PRO A 226 10.33 3.99 -8.69
N PRO A 227 11.63 3.92 -9.02
CA PRO A 227 12.39 2.67 -9.01
C PRO A 227 12.63 2.13 -7.60
N GLY A 228 12.61 2.99 -6.57
CA GLY A 228 12.80 2.60 -5.16
C GLY A 228 11.76 1.61 -4.60
N VAL A 229 10.64 1.43 -5.31
CA VAL A 229 9.63 0.39 -5.04
C VAL A 229 9.43 -0.57 -6.21
N GLY A 230 10.41 -0.67 -7.12
CA GLY A 230 10.37 -1.52 -8.31
C GLY A 230 9.41 -1.03 -9.40
N GLY A 231 9.05 0.26 -9.37
CA GLY A 231 7.98 0.84 -10.17
C GLY A 231 6.58 0.60 -9.58
N THR A 232 5.58 1.19 -10.22
CA THR A 232 4.20 1.25 -9.73
C THR A 232 3.20 0.89 -10.83
N HIS A 233 2.03 0.38 -10.42
CA HIS A 233 0.89 0.13 -11.31
C HIS A 233 -0.12 1.28 -11.29
N VAL A 234 0.19 2.35 -10.57
CA VAL A 234 -0.38 3.68 -10.76
C VAL A 234 0.79 4.65 -10.95
N MET A 235 0.82 5.34 -12.07
CA MET A 235 1.92 6.23 -12.46
C MET A 235 1.37 7.63 -12.74
N TYR A 236 2.21 8.65 -12.63
CA TYR A 236 1.81 10.03 -12.95
C TYR A 236 2.61 10.58 -14.13
N VAL A 237 1.98 11.40 -14.96
CA VAL A 237 2.71 12.39 -15.77
C VAL A 237 2.70 13.71 -15.01
N LEU A 238 3.89 14.23 -14.74
CA LEU A 238 4.11 15.48 -14.01
C LEU A 238 4.69 16.54 -14.95
N GLN A 239 4.26 17.80 -14.78
CA GLN A 239 4.88 18.95 -15.43
C GLN A 239 6.28 19.24 -14.84
N HIS A 240 6.45 19.01 -13.53
CA HIS A 240 7.69 19.21 -12.76
C HIS A 240 8.10 17.90 -12.10
N ALA A 241 8.54 16.93 -12.91
CA ALA A 241 8.92 15.60 -12.41
C ALA A 241 10.23 15.60 -11.60
N ASP A 242 10.99 16.69 -11.66
CA ASP A 242 12.17 16.96 -10.83
C ASP A 242 11.82 17.34 -9.39
N LYS A 243 10.59 17.81 -9.13
CA LYS A 243 10.12 18.25 -7.81
C LYS A 243 8.80 17.59 -7.40
N PRO A 244 8.66 16.25 -7.35
CA PRO A 244 7.39 15.60 -7.01
C PRO A 244 6.69 16.14 -5.75
N HIS A 245 7.45 16.50 -4.70
CA HIS A 245 6.89 17.01 -3.44
C HIS A 245 5.99 18.25 -3.58
N ILE A 246 6.14 19.06 -4.63
CA ILE A 246 5.25 20.22 -4.86
C ILE A 246 3.81 19.79 -5.22
N TYR A 247 3.61 18.54 -5.61
CA TYR A 247 2.28 17.98 -5.85
C TYR A 247 1.67 17.45 -4.54
N ASN A 248 1.62 18.28 -3.49
CA ASN A 248 1.11 17.92 -2.16
C ASN A 248 1.85 16.70 -1.56
N ASP A 249 3.14 16.86 -1.28
CA ASP A 249 4.01 15.90 -0.58
C ASP A 249 4.11 14.52 -1.26
N LEU A 250 3.99 14.47 -2.60
CA LEU A 250 4.34 13.26 -3.34
C LEU A 250 5.86 13.00 -3.15
N PRO A 251 6.31 11.84 -2.63
CA PRO A 251 7.71 11.64 -2.30
C PRO A 251 8.63 11.71 -3.52
N ASP A 252 9.82 12.30 -3.40
CA ASP A 252 10.75 12.42 -4.53
C ASP A 252 11.42 11.07 -4.89
N ASP A 253 11.91 10.31 -3.90
CA ASP A 253 12.52 8.96 -4.06
C ASP A 253 11.92 7.98 -3.03
N PRO A 254 10.66 7.53 -3.21
CA PRO A 254 10.02 6.63 -2.26
C PRO A 254 10.67 5.24 -2.32
N LYS A 255 11.04 4.74 -1.14
CA LYS A 255 11.54 3.38 -0.94
C LYS A 255 11.06 2.84 0.39
N ILE A 256 11.07 1.52 0.52
CA ILE A 256 10.75 0.88 1.79
C ILE A 256 11.82 1.27 2.81
N SER A 257 11.39 1.80 3.96
CA SER A 257 12.29 2.23 5.04
C SER A 257 13.33 1.15 5.40
N SER A 258 14.60 1.55 5.49
CA SER A 258 15.70 0.65 5.86
C SER A 258 15.47 -0.05 7.19
N LEU A 259 14.79 0.61 8.14
CA LEU A 259 14.42 0.01 9.42
C LEU A 259 13.44 -1.16 9.23
N VAL A 260 12.43 -0.98 8.37
CA VAL A 260 11.47 -2.05 8.05
C VAL A 260 12.17 -3.21 7.34
N GLN A 261 13.08 -2.90 6.40
CA GLN A 261 13.87 -3.92 5.71
C GLN A 261 14.77 -4.70 6.68
N ALA A 262 15.48 -4.01 7.58
CA ALA A 262 16.34 -4.65 8.57
C ALA A 262 15.55 -5.52 9.54
N TRP A 263 14.42 -5.02 10.06
CA TRP A 263 13.57 -5.75 11.00
C TRP A 263 12.93 -7.00 10.38
N LYS A 264 12.30 -6.87 9.21
CA LYS A 264 11.62 -7.98 8.54
C LYS A 264 12.58 -8.92 7.79
N GLY A 265 13.78 -8.45 7.48
CA GLY A 265 14.86 -9.23 6.85
C GLY A 265 15.77 -9.88 7.89
N ALA A 266 17.03 -9.45 7.95
CA ALA A 266 18.07 -10.08 8.77
C ALA A 266 17.72 -10.13 10.27
N GLY A 267 17.04 -9.11 10.79
CA GLY A 267 16.64 -9.05 12.20
C GLY A 267 15.74 -10.22 12.63
N LYS A 268 14.83 -10.67 11.75
CA LYS A 268 13.99 -11.85 12.02
C LYS A 268 14.85 -13.10 12.21
N PHE A 269 15.79 -13.35 11.31
CA PHE A 269 16.64 -14.55 11.36
C PHE A 269 17.65 -14.50 12.52
N ALA A 270 18.23 -13.32 12.78
CA ALA A 270 19.11 -13.12 13.93
C ALA A 270 18.36 -13.34 15.25
N GLY A 271 17.13 -12.84 15.38
CA GLY A 271 16.29 -13.07 16.56
C GLY A 271 15.95 -14.54 16.75
N LEU A 272 15.58 -15.26 15.69
CA LEU A 272 15.32 -16.70 15.75
C LEU A 272 16.58 -17.50 16.12
N ALA A 273 17.74 -17.12 15.59
CA ALA A 273 19.02 -17.74 15.94
C ALA A 273 19.39 -17.51 17.41
N LEU A 274 19.18 -16.30 17.93
CA LEU A 274 19.39 -15.97 19.35
C LEU A 274 18.48 -16.78 20.27
N ILE A 275 17.20 -16.92 19.92
CA ILE A 275 16.26 -17.75 20.69
C ILE A 275 16.72 -19.22 20.68
N GLY A 276 17.11 -19.73 19.51
CA GLY A 276 17.64 -21.10 19.39
C GLY A 276 18.91 -21.30 20.22
N PHE A 277 19.84 -20.36 20.17
CA PHE A 277 21.06 -20.39 20.98
C PHE A 277 20.75 -20.36 22.47
N ALA A 278 19.88 -19.46 22.92
CA ALA A 278 19.49 -19.36 24.33
C ALA A 278 18.86 -20.67 24.82
N ALA A 279 17.98 -21.30 24.03
CA ALA A 279 17.38 -22.58 24.38
C ALA A 279 18.42 -23.69 24.54
N VAL A 280 19.39 -23.78 23.61
CA VAL A 280 20.49 -24.75 23.69
C VAL A 280 21.40 -24.47 24.89
N ALA A 281 21.74 -23.20 25.12
CA ALA A 281 22.57 -22.78 26.24
C ALA A 281 21.90 -23.07 27.59
N SER A 282 20.59 -22.82 27.73
CA SER A 282 19.82 -23.14 28.93
C SER A 282 19.74 -24.65 29.17
N ALA A 283 19.54 -25.45 28.12
CA ALA A 283 19.57 -26.91 28.24
C ALA A 283 20.95 -27.42 28.66
N ALA A 284 22.03 -26.90 28.05
CA ALA A 284 23.40 -27.23 28.42
C ALA A 284 23.70 -26.82 29.87
N HIS A 285 23.28 -25.62 30.29
CA HIS A 285 23.46 -25.14 31.66
C HIS A 285 22.75 -26.07 32.66
N ALA A 286 21.50 -26.47 32.38
CA ALA A 286 20.76 -27.40 33.24
C ALA A 286 21.46 -28.77 33.36
N VAL A 287 22.09 -29.27 32.29
CA VAL A 287 22.82 -30.54 32.30
C VAL A 287 24.17 -30.45 33.03
N PHE A 288 24.95 -29.40 32.75
CA PHE A 288 26.34 -29.30 33.23
C PHE A 288 26.48 -28.60 34.59
N ALA A 289 25.72 -27.54 34.84
CA ALA A 289 25.76 -26.82 36.11
C ALA A 289 24.82 -27.46 37.16
N GLY A 290 23.84 -28.25 36.71
CA GLY A 290 22.88 -28.92 37.58
C GLY A 290 21.87 -27.98 38.20
N GLN A 291 20.98 -28.53 39.03
CA GLN A 291 20.03 -27.73 39.80
C GLN A 291 20.73 -27.07 40.98
N ASN A 292 20.41 -25.80 41.24
CA ASN A 292 20.79 -25.17 42.50
C ASN A 292 19.97 -25.82 43.63
N LYS A 293 20.61 -26.70 44.39
CA LYS A 293 20.01 -27.39 45.53
C LYS A 293 20.38 -26.65 46.79
N VAL A 294 19.44 -26.56 47.73
CA VAL A 294 19.71 -26.06 49.08
C VAL A 294 20.82 -26.91 49.68
N THR A 295 21.93 -26.27 50.03
CA THR A 295 23.04 -26.91 50.72
C THR A 295 22.77 -26.91 52.22
N LYS A 296 23.45 -27.77 52.99
CA LYS A 296 23.34 -27.75 54.46
C LYS A 296 23.67 -26.38 55.06
N HIS A 297 24.62 -25.67 54.46
CA HIS A 297 24.95 -24.31 54.89
C HIS A 297 23.79 -23.32 54.67
N ASP A 298 23.06 -23.46 53.56
CA ASP A 298 21.86 -22.65 53.30
C ASP A 298 20.71 -22.98 54.27
N GLU A 299 20.59 -24.26 54.69
CA GLU A 299 19.65 -24.67 55.75
C GLU A 299 20.04 -24.06 57.11
N GLU A 300 21.33 -24.15 57.48
CA GLU A 300 21.88 -23.59 58.73
C GLU A 300 21.72 -22.05 58.79
N GLU A 301 22.00 -21.33 57.70
CA GLU A 301 21.74 -19.88 57.62
C GLU A 301 20.24 -19.57 57.71
N GLY A 302 19.39 -20.39 57.09
CA GLY A 302 17.94 -20.26 57.19
C GLY A 302 17.40 -20.47 58.60
N GLU A 303 17.94 -21.44 59.33
CA GLU A 303 17.60 -21.69 60.74
C GLU A 303 18.08 -20.55 61.66
N ALA A 304 19.29 -20.02 61.43
CA ALA A 304 19.82 -18.88 62.16
C ALA A 304 18.99 -17.59 61.96
N LEU A 305 18.48 -17.36 60.73
CA LEU A 305 17.65 -16.19 60.40
C LEU A 305 16.20 -16.31 60.88
N THR A 306 15.68 -17.54 61.04
CA THR A 306 14.29 -17.78 61.48
C THR A 306 14.15 -17.91 63.00
N GLY A 307 15.25 -17.83 63.75
CA GLY A 307 15.25 -17.76 65.21
C GLY A 307 14.79 -19.05 65.89
N LYS A 308 14.94 -20.22 65.24
CA LYS A 308 14.55 -21.51 65.83
C LYS A 308 15.47 -22.01 66.95
N ASP A 309 16.58 -21.32 67.19
CA ASP A 309 17.53 -21.61 68.28
C ASP A 309 17.46 -20.59 69.45
N ALA A 310 16.34 -19.89 69.63
CA ALA A 310 16.06 -19.06 70.82
C ALA A 310 15.08 -19.75 71.79
#